data_AF-A0A673WAP8-F1
#
_entry.id   AF-A0A673WAP8-F1
#
_cell.length_a   1.000
_cell.length_b   1.000
_cell.length_c   1.000
_cell.angle_alpha   90.00
_cell.angle_beta   90.00
_cell.angle_gamma   90.00
#
_symmetry.space_group_name_H-M   'P 1'
#
loop_
_entity.id
_entity.type
_entity.pdbx_description
1 polymer ?
#
loop_
_entity_poly.entity_id
_entity_poly.type
_entity_poly.pdbx_seq_one_letter_code
_entity_poly.pdbx_strand_id
1 'polypeptide(L)'
;MHVLGYVCRNLYCNLSLSVPPPSPPSPQATQDELKASYRRLCMLYHPDKHRDPELKSQAEQLFNQVHQAYEVLSDPQSRAIYDIFGKKGLEVEGWEIVERKRTPVEIREEYERLQREREERRLQQRTNPKGTISVGVDATDLFDRYDEDFEEMPGGGFPHIEINRMHISQSIEAPLTNSDTAMLSGSLSTHNGNGGGNINMTVRRVTSAKGWGELEFGAGDILGPLFGMKVFRNLTPRCFLTAQCGMQFSPRGVRPSCSLMTARHLDQNTMGYLQWRWGPHSSMTTSVVRDTKTSHFTLALQLGVPHSYLMMSYQYKFQDEDQTKVKGSIKTGWFGTVVEYGAERKISRHSVLAATVSVGVPQGVTLKIRLARANQTYLFPVHLTDQLLPSAVFYATVGPLLVYMAIHRLVLLMQESVRRIIEGEESKMGLIILNAWYGKFVTDNSARQERAQVIDVTVPLQCLVKDSKLILTEASKAGLPGFYDPCVGEDKSLKLLYQFRGVMHQVLSADTEALRIPKQCKYTTTTQPLYNHNSTVTTTIS
;
A
#
# COMPACT_ATOMS: atom_id res chain seq x y z
N MET A 1 8.19 -9.70 37.01
CA MET A 1 7.97 -9.24 38.41
C MET A 1 6.50 -9.09 38.81
N HIS A 2 5.57 -8.90 37.85
CA HIS A 2 4.15 -8.64 38.17
C HIS A 2 3.26 -9.89 38.35
N VAL A 3 3.69 -11.10 38.01
CA VAL A 3 2.82 -12.30 38.05
C VAL A 3 2.60 -12.80 39.48
N LEU A 4 3.70 -13.10 40.18
CA LEU A 4 3.70 -13.65 41.52
C LEU A 4 3.24 -12.62 42.56
N GLY A 5 3.62 -11.35 42.37
CA GLY A 5 3.18 -10.26 43.23
C GLY A 5 1.70 -9.92 43.09
N TYR A 6 1.10 -10.08 41.91
CA TYR A 6 -0.30 -9.73 41.65
C TYR A 6 -1.26 -10.86 42.02
N VAL A 7 -0.87 -12.12 41.86
CA VAL A 7 -1.61 -13.27 42.39
C VAL A 7 -1.57 -13.24 43.93
N CYS A 8 -0.40 -13.04 44.57
CA CYS A 8 -0.34 -12.92 46.03
C CYS A 8 -1.05 -11.68 46.60
N ARG A 9 -1.01 -10.51 45.92
CA ARG A 9 -1.71 -9.31 46.40
C ARG A 9 -3.22 -9.39 46.27
N ASN A 10 -3.76 -9.94 45.18
CA ASN A 10 -5.21 -10.05 45.00
C ASN A 10 -5.85 -11.14 45.87
N LEU A 11 -5.10 -12.18 46.26
CA LEU A 11 -5.58 -13.18 47.22
C LEU A 11 -5.80 -12.59 48.64
N TYR A 12 -5.07 -11.52 49.01
CA TYR A 12 -5.04 -11.02 50.40
C TYR A 12 -6.04 -9.90 50.69
N CYS A 13 -6.47 -9.12 49.70
CA CYS A 13 -7.39 -8.01 49.95
C CYS A 13 -8.85 -8.44 50.21
N ASN A 14 -9.22 -9.69 49.91
CA ASN A 14 -10.62 -10.16 50.01
C ASN A 14 -10.91 -11.19 51.10
N LEU A 15 -9.91 -11.69 51.85
CA LEU A 15 -10.15 -12.69 52.89
C LEU A 15 -9.45 -12.33 54.19
N SER A 16 -10.25 -11.99 55.20
CA SER A 16 -9.87 -11.94 56.61
C SER A 16 -9.68 -13.36 57.16
N LEU A 17 -8.55 -14.02 56.84
CA LEU A 17 -8.18 -15.32 57.40
C LEU A 17 -6.85 -15.23 58.17
N SER A 18 -6.86 -15.82 59.36
CA SER A 18 -5.82 -15.79 60.41
C SER A 18 -4.76 -16.90 60.25
N VAL A 19 -4.18 -17.07 59.06
CA VAL A 19 -3.09 -18.04 58.83
C VAL A 19 -1.92 -17.33 58.13
N PRO A 20 -0.67 -17.43 58.61
CA PRO A 20 0.48 -16.81 57.96
C PRO A 20 0.77 -17.48 56.61
N PRO A 21 1.15 -16.72 55.57
CA PRO A 21 1.25 -17.25 54.22
C PRO A 21 2.51 -18.10 54.03
N PRO A 22 2.45 -19.20 53.25
CA PRO A 22 3.67 -19.81 52.74
C PRO A 22 4.39 -18.83 51.80
N SER A 23 5.71 -18.72 51.95
CA SER A 23 6.56 -17.82 51.18
C SER A 23 6.35 -17.98 49.66
N PRO A 24 6.22 -16.89 48.88
CA PRO A 24 6.10 -16.99 47.44
C PRO A 24 7.38 -17.60 46.86
N PRO A 25 7.28 -18.52 45.87
CA PRO A 25 8.44 -19.08 45.20
C PRO A 25 9.21 -17.96 44.47
N SER A 26 10.54 -18.04 44.52
CA SER A 26 11.46 -17.01 44.01
C SER A 26 11.32 -16.83 42.49
N PRO A 27 11.75 -15.69 41.91
CA PRO A 27 11.68 -15.43 40.46
C PRO A 27 12.41 -16.45 39.58
N GLN A 28 13.22 -17.33 40.18
CA GLN A 28 13.94 -18.43 39.52
C GLN A 28 13.44 -19.81 39.98
N ALA A 29 12.19 -19.92 40.43
CA ALA A 29 11.64 -21.20 40.86
C ALA A 29 11.73 -22.26 39.75
N THR A 30 12.40 -23.36 40.09
CA THR A 30 12.53 -24.54 39.23
C THR A 30 11.18 -25.21 39.00
N GLN A 31 11.01 -25.90 37.87
CA GLN A 31 9.74 -26.55 37.50
C GLN A 31 9.23 -27.54 38.58
N ASP A 32 10.14 -28.18 39.31
CA ASP A 32 9.79 -29.13 40.36
C ASP A 32 9.22 -28.45 41.61
N GLU A 33 9.71 -27.26 41.96
CA GLU A 33 9.17 -26.43 43.04
C GLU A 33 7.78 -25.88 42.67
N LEU A 34 7.59 -25.55 41.39
CA LEU A 34 6.31 -25.09 40.86
C LEU A 34 5.25 -26.21 40.91
N LYS A 35 5.63 -27.44 40.53
CA LYS A 35 4.77 -28.63 40.65
C LYS A 35 4.45 -28.96 42.11
N ALA A 36 5.44 -28.87 43.01
CA ALA A 36 5.25 -29.16 44.43
C ALA A 36 4.32 -28.13 45.10
N SER A 37 4.49 -26.84 44.80
CA SER A 37 3.63 -25.78 45.32
C SER A 37 2.20 -25.85 44.77
N TYR A 38 2.04 -26.11 43.48
CA TYR A 38 0.73 -26.36 42.86
C TYR A 38 -0.02 -27.52 43.52
N ARG A 39 0.63 -28.67 43.72
CA ARG A 39 0.02 -29.82 44.39
C ARG A 39 -0.45 -29.48 45.81
N ARG A 40 0.35 -28.74 46.58
CA ARG A 40 -0.02 -28.29 47.94
C ARG A 40 -1.25 -27.38 47.91
N LEU A 41 -1.27 -26.38 47.03
CA LEU A 41 -2.37 -25.43 46.91
C LEU A 41 -3.66 -26.09 46.41
N CYS A 42 -3.59 -27.03 45.46
CA CYS A 42 -4.75 -27.82 45.02
C CYS A 42 -5.32 -28.69 46.15
N MET A 43 -4.49 -29.24 47.02
CA MET A 43 -4.96 -30.01 48.19
C MET A 43 -5.63 -29.13 49.26
N LEU A 44 -5.26 -27.85 49.35
CA LEU A 44 -5.82 -26.89 50.32
C LEU A 44 -7.16 -26.32 49.83
N TYR A 45 -7.24 -25.94 48.55
CA TYR A 45 -8.40 -25.27 47.95
C TYR A 45 -9.35 -26.21 47.20
N HIS A 46 -9.28 -27.53 47.43
CA HIS A 46 -10.19 -28.48 46.78
C HIS A 46 -11.64 -28.26 47.26
N PRO A 47 -12.63 -28.13 46.35
CA PRO A 47 -14.02 -27.81 46.73
C PRO A 47 -14.67 -28.88 47.63
N ASP A 48 -14.26 -30.15 47.52
CA ASP A 48 -14.80 -31.24 48.37
C ASP A 48 -14.38 -31.19 49.84
N LYS A 49 -13.34 -30.40 50.20
CA LYS A 49 -12.89 -30.29 51.59
C LYS A 49 -13.68 -29.27 52.41
N HIS A 50 -14.49 -28.43 51.75
CA HIS A 50 -15.23 -27.34 52.37
C HIS A 50 -16.72 -27.66 52.36
N ARG A 51 -17.34 -27.76 53.55
CA ARG A 51 -18.77 -28.08 53.72
C ARG A 51 -19.68 -26.87 53.62
N ASP A 52 -19.18 -25.70 54.00
CA ASP A 52 -19.97 -24.46 53.99
C ASP A 52 -20.09 -23.89 52.57
N PRO A 53 -21.29 -23.47 52.14
CA PRO A 53 -21.54 -23.06 50.75
C PRO A 53 -20.73 -21.82 50.34
N GLU A 54 -20.51 -20.87 51.25
CA GLU A 54 -19.71 -19.67 50.98
C GLU A 54 -18.22 -19.98 50.83
N LEU A 55 -17.67 -20.78 51.75
CA LEU A 55 -16.26 -21.21 51.71
C LEU A 55 -15.98 -22.12 50.50
N LYS A 56 -16.96 -22.92 50.07
CA LYS A 56 -16.86 -23.75 48.88
C LYS A 56 -16.73 -22.93 47.60
N SER A 57 -17.54 -21.88 47.45
CA SER A 57 -17.46 -20.94 46.32
C SER A 57 -16.11 -20.22 46.27
N GLN A 58 -15.61 -19.78 47.43
CA GLN A 58 -14.29 -19.14 47.53
C GLN A 58 -13.15 -20.11 47.19
N ALA A 59 -13.22 -21.35 47.69
CA ALA A 59 -12.25 -22.38 47.36
C ALA A 59 -12.22 -22.68 45.86
N GLU A 60 -13.38 -22.73 45.20
CA GLU A 60 -13.49 -22.93 43.75
C GLU A 60 -12.87 -21.79 42.94
N GLN A 61 -13.09 -20.54 43.33
CA GLN A 61 -12.46 -19.38 42.69
C GLN A 61 -10.93 -19.41 42.83
N LEU A 62 -10.43 -19.70 44.03
CA LEU A 62 -9.00 -19.81 44.30
C LEU A 62 -8.37 -21.00 43.56
N PHE A 63 -9.07 -22.13 43.50
CA PHE A 63 -8.64 -23.30 42.74
C PHE A 63 -8.49 -22.98 41.25
N ASN A 64 -9.47 -22.32 40.65
CA ASN A 64 -9.43 -21.91 39.24
C ASN A 64 -8.29 -20.92 38.96
N GLN A 65 -8.04 -19.97 39.86
CA GLN A 65 -6.92 -19.02 39.72
C GLN A 65 -5.56 -19.71 39.84
N VAL A 66 -5.41 -20.64 40.79
CA VAL A 66 -4.18 -21.43 40.95
C VAL A 66 -3.94 -22.33 39.73
N HIS A 67 -5.00 -22.91 39.16
CA HIS A 67 -4.92 -23.71 37.95
C HIS A 67 -4.47 -22.90 36.74
N GLN A 68 -5.09 -21.74 36.49
CA GLN A 68 -4.71 -20.83 35.41
C GLN A 68 -3.26 -20.34 35.57
N ALA A 69 -2.85 -20.01 36.80
CA ALA A 69 -1.48 -19.59 37.06
C ALA A 69 -0.47 -20.73 36.79
N TYR A 70 -0.79 -21.97 37.17
CA TYR A 70 0.05 -23.13 36.88
C TYR A 70 0.13 -23.40 35.38
N GLU A 71 -0.96 -23.31 34.63
CA GLU A 71 -0.98 -23.51 33.18
C GLU A 71 0.01 -22.55 32.48
N VAL A 72 -0.07 -21.25 32.79
CA VAL A 72 0.82 -20.22 32.24
C VAL A 72 2.27 -20.40 32.69
N LEU A 73 2.51 -20.76 33.95
CA LEU A 73 3.87 -20.88 34.50
C LEU A 73 4.54 -22.24 34.21
N SER A 74 3.76 -23.27 33.87
CA SER A 74 4.25 -24.63 33.59
C SER A 74 5.03 -24.70 32.28
N ASP A 75 4.58 -23.95 31.27
CA ASP A 75 5.24 -23.84 29.99
C ASP A 75 6.24 -22.66 29.98
N PRO A 76 7.54 -22.90 29.72
CA PRO A 76 8.55 -21.84 29.67
C PRO A 76 8.23 -20.72 28.66
N GLN A 77 7.55 -21.03 27.56
CA GLN A 77 7.20 -20.03 26.54
C GLN A 77 6.07 -19.12 27.06
N SER A 78 4.99 -19.72 27.52
CA SER A 78 3.85 -18.99 28.12
C SER A 78 4.28 -18.14 29.33
N ARG A 79 5.20 -18.65 30.16
CA ARG A 79 5.81 -17.90 31.28
C ARG A 79 6.58 -16.68 30.78
N ALA A 80 7.42 -16.85 29.77
CA ALA A 80 8.20 -15.75 29.19
C ALA A 80 7.29 -14.67 28.57
N ILE A 81 6.24 -15.08 27.84
CA ILE A 81 5.26 -14.17 27.24
C ILE A 81 4.54 -13.37 28.35
N TYR A 82 4.08 -14.04 29.40
CA TYR A 82 3.39 -13.39 30.50
C TYR A 82 4.32 -12.46 31.30
N ASP A 83 5.58 -12.84 31.52
CA ASP A 83 6.56 -12.00 32.22
C ASP A 83 6.87 -10.70 31.47
N ILE A 84 6.75 -10.70 30.14
CA ILE A 84 7.05 -9.56 29.28
C ILE A 84 5.80 -8.71 28.99
N PHE A 85 4.67 -9.35 28.65
CA PHE A 85 3.47 -8.68 28.12
C PHE A 85 2.25 -8.76 29.05
N GLY A 86 2.35 -9.50 30.15
CA GLY A 86 1.23 -9.76 31.06
C GLY A 86 0.10 -10.58 30.41
N LYS A 87 -1.09 -10.53 31.00
CA LYS A 87 -2.25 -11.32 30.56
C LYS A 87 -2.66 -11.07 29.10
N LYS A 88 -2.49 -9.83 28.61
CA LYS A 88 -2.84 -9.45 27.23
C LYS A 88 -2.02 -10.17 26.14
N GLY A 89 -0.82 -10.64 26.49
CA GLY A 89 0.04 -11.39 25.55
C GLY A 89 -0.47 -12.80 25.23
N LEU A 90 -1.24 -13.40 26.15
CA LEU A 90 -1.80 -14.75 26.01
C LEU A 90 -3.08 -14.79 25.16
N GLU A 91 -3.74 -13.65 24.95
CA GLU A 91 -5.04 -13.56 24.23
C GLU A 91 -4.85 -13.37 22.70
N VAL A 92 -3.62 -13.21 22.21
CA VAL A 92 -3.35 -13.01 20.79
C VAL A 92 -3.30 -14.36 20.06
N GLU A 93 -4.39 -14.75 19.41
CA GLU A 93 -4.43 -15.93 18.54
C GLU A 93 -3.47 -15.76 17.34
N GLY A 94 -2.56 -16.73 17.13
CA GLY A 94 -1.64 -16.74 15.97
C GLY A 94 -0.19 -17.18 16.22
N TRP A 95 0.18 -17.67 17.41
CA TRP A 95 1.54 -18.12 17.72
C TRP A 95 1.97 -19.45 17.06
N GLU A 96 1.11 -20.10 16.27
CA GLU A 96 1.35 -21.46 15.76
C GLU A 96 2.37 -21.57 14.61
N ILE A 97 3.05 -20.50 14.17
CA ILE A 97 3.99 -20.58 13.04
C ILE A 97 5.35 -19.93 13.34
N VAL A 98 5.93 -20.22 14.50
CA VAL A 98 7.38 -20.00 14.68
C VAL A 98 8.00 -21.31 15.18
N GLU A 99 8.72 -21.97 14.27
CA GLU A 99 9.48 -23.18 14.58
C GLU A 99 10.43 -22.96 15.76
N ARG A 100 10.58 -24.03 16.55
CA ARG A 100 11.48 -24.16 17.69
C ARG A 100 12.88 -23.61 17.38
N LYS A 101 13.22 -22.47 17.98
CA LYS A 101 14.57 -21.96 18.40
C LYS A 101 14.73 -20.45 18.10
N ARG A 102 14.05 -19.58 18.84
CA ARG A 102 14.45 -18.16 18.92
C ARG A 102 14.54 -17.67 20.35
N THR A 103 15.46 -16.74 20.56
CA THR A 103 15.78 -16.17 21.87
C THR A 103 14.72 -15.15 22.31
N PRO A 104 14.56 -14.89 23.62
CA PRO A 104 13.55 -13.95 24.13
C PRO A 104 13.66 -12.51 23.58
N VAL A 105 14.84 -12.13 23.10
CA VAL A 105 15.12 -10.81 22.50
C VAL A 105 14.59 -10.75 21.06
N GLU A 106 14.82 -11.80 20.26
CA GLU A 106 14.30 -11.89 18.89
C GLU A 106 12.77 -11.92 18.85
N ILE A 107 12.14 -12.57 19.83
CA ILE A 107 10.66 -12.59 19.98
C ILE A 107 10.12 -11.17 20.29
N ARG A 108 10.85 -10.38 21.07
CA ARG A 108 10.48 -8.99 21.40
C ARG A 108 10.53 -8.10 20.16
N GLU A 109 11.60 -8.20 19.39
CA GLU A 109 11.77 -7.45 18.15
C GLU A 109 10.72 -7.83 17.10
N GLU A 110 10.40 -9.13 16.98
CA GLU A 110 9.38 -9.63 16.08
C GLU A 110 7.97 -9.15 16.47
N TYR A 111 7.66 -9.12 17.76
CA TYR A 111 6.39 -8.57 18.27
C TYR A 111 6.24 -7.08 17.97
N GLU A 112 7.26 -6.28 18.25
CA GLU A 112 7.24 -4.84 17.95
C GLU A 112 7.11 -4.59 16.45
N ARG A 113 7.74 -5.43 15.62
CA ARG A 113 7.63 -5.38 14.16
C ARG A 113 6.21 -5.70 13.68
N LEU A 114 5.58 -6.74 14.23
CA LEU A 114 4.20 -7.12 13.91
C LEU A 114 3.17 -6.10 14.41
N GLN A 115 3.39 -5.49 15.58
CA GLN A 115 2.53 -4.41 16.08
C GLN A 115 2.61 -3.19 15.18
N ARG A 116 3.82 -2.74 14.81
CA ARG A 116 4.02 -1.64 13.85
C ARG A 116 3.31 -1.93 12.53
N GLU A 117 3.47 -3.14 11.99
CA GLU A 117 2.83 -3.51 10.72
C GLU A 117 1.28 -3.57 10.81
N ARG A 118 0.72 -3.99 11.95
CA ARG A 118 -0.74 -3.95 12.20
C ARG A 118 -1.26 -2.53 12.37
N GLU A 119 -0.54 -1.68 13.10
CA GLU A 119 -0.91 -0.27 13.29
C GLU A 119 -0.81 0.51 11.97
N GLU A 120 0.23 0.25 11.17
CA GLU A 120 0.36 0.81 9.82
C GLU A 120 -0.78 0.36 8.91
N ARG A 121 -1.14 -0.94 8.92
CA ARG A 121 -2.32 -1.44 8.19
C ARG A 121 -3.61 -0.76 8.65
N ARG A 122 -3.78 -0.54 9.96
CA ARG A 122 -4.96 0.11 10.54
C ARG A 122 -5.05 1.59 10.18
N LEU A 123 -3.92 2.31 10.14
CA LEU A 123 -3.83 3.70 9.68
C LEU A 123 -4.11 3.81 8.18
N GLN A 124 -3.55 2.89 7.38
CA GLN A 124 -3.77 2.84 5.93
C GLN A 124 -5.23 2.46 5.56
N GLN A 125 -5.97 1.83 6.48
CA GLN A 125 -7.40 1.51 6.33
C GLN A 125 -8.36 2.65 6.68
N ARG A 126 -7.92 3.74 7.33
CA ARG A 126 -8.85 4.79 7.80
C ARG A 126 -9.49 5.58 6.67
N THR A 127 -8.78 5.75 5.56
CA THR A 127 -9.32 6.22 4.28
C THR A 127 -8.22 6.01 3.24
N ASN A 128 -8.39 5.02 2.36
CA ASN A 128 -7.48 4.83 1.24
C ASN A 128 -8.14 5.36 -0.04
N PRO A 129 -7.94 6.64 -0.42
CA PRO A 129 -8.48 7.16 -1.66
C PRO A 129 -7.81 6.44 -2.84
N LYS A 130 -8.61 5.71 -3.61
CA LYS A 130 -8.18 5.13 -4.88
C LYS A 130 -8.58 6.10 -5.98
N GLY A 131 -7.63 6.45 -6.84
CA GLY A 131 -7.85 7.40 -7.92
C GLY A 131 -7.40 6.84 -9.26
N THR A 132 -8.16 7.09 -10.32
CA THR A 132 -7.73 6.84 -11.70
C THR A 132 -7.90 8.12 -12.50
N ILE A 133 -6.81 8.62 -13.07
CA ILE A 133 -6.82 9.78 -13.95
C ILE A 133 -6.41 9.30 -15.34
N SER A 134 -7.22 9.56 -16.34
CA SER A 134 -6.97 9.22 -17.73
C SER A 134 -7.04 10.49 -18.58
N VAL A 135 -5.99 10.77 -19.33
CA VAL A 135 -5.93 11.89 -20.28
C VAL A 135 -5.66 11.30 -21.65
N GLY A 136 -6.70 11.28 -22.49
CA GLY A 136 -6.59 10.85 -23.88
C GLY A 136 -6.07 11.97 -24.75
N VAL A 137 -4.98 11.68 -25.45
CA VAL A 137 -4.29 12.60 -26.35
C VAL A 137 -4.56 12.13 -27.77
N ASP A 138 -5.06 13.02 -28.61
CA ASP A 138 -5.14 12.81 -30.05
C ASP A 138 -3.89 13.39 -30.71
N ALA A 139 -3.18 12.54 -31.43
CA ALA A 139 -1.96 12.87 -32.14
C ALA A 139 -2.05 12.42 -33.61
N THR A 140 -3.29 12.29 -34.12
CA THR A 140 -3.58 11.81 -35.48
C THR A 140 -2.93 12.69 -36.54
N ASP A 141 -2.90 14.01 -36.35
CA ASP A 141 -2.28 14.96 -37.27
C ASP A 141 -0.76 14.80 -37.46
N LEU A 142 -0.09 14.08 -36.56
CA LEU A 142 1.34 13.77 -36.75
C LEU A 142 1.55 12.75 -37.87
N PHE A 143 0.54 11.97 -38.22
CA PHE A 143 0.66 10.81 -39.11
C PHE A 143 -0.32 10.85 -40.27
N ASP A 144 -1.53 11.37 -40.07
CA ASP A 144 -2.50 11.65 -41.13
C ASP A 144 -2.23 13.06 -41.68
N ARG A 145 -1.14 13.18 -42.45
CA ARG A 145 -1.07 14.27 -43.44
C ARG A 145 -2.07 13.88 -44.53
N TYR A 146 -3.28 14.39 -44.46
CA TYR A 146 -4.16 14.38 -45.62
C TYR A 146 -3.33 14.88 -46.80
N ASP A 147 -3.33 14.12 -47.90
CA ASP A 147 -2.83 14.59 -49.19
C ASP A 147 -3.68 15.81 -49.56
N GLU A 148 -3.26 17.00 -49.13
CA GLU A 148 -3.70 18.28 -49.67
C GLU A 148 -3.11 18.41 -51.08
N ASP A 149 -3.57 17.55 -51.99
CA ASP A 149 -3.34 17.66 -53.44
C ASP A 149 -4.18 18.78 -54.07
N PHE A 150 -4.95 19.55 -53.28
CA PHE A 150 -5.67 20.72 -53.75
C PHE A 150 -5.51 21.91 -52.79
N GLU A 151 -4.80 22.91 -53.31
CA GLU A 151 -4.53 24.26 -52.78
C GLU A 151 -3.28 24.40 -51.87
N GLU A 152 -2.18 24.79 -52.52
CA GLU A 152 -1.02 25.44 -51.90
C GLU A 152 -1.46 26.68 -51.08
N MET A 153 -1.84 26.49 -49.82
CA MET A 153 -1.85 27.54 -48.80
C MET A 153 -0.44 27.61 -48.18
N PRO A 154 0.29 28.74 -48.32
CA PRO A 154 1.63 28.88 -47.76
C PRO A 154 1.51 29.14 -46.25
N GLY A 155 1.41 28.07 -45.48
CA GLY A 155 1.31 28.14 -44.03
C GLY A 155 1.34 26.75 -43.41
N GLY A 156 2.49 26.08 -43.50
CA GLY A 156 2.74 24.81 -42.81
C GLY A 156 2.53 24.96 -41.31
N GLY A 157 1.30 24.70 -40.86
CA GLY A 157 0.95 24.68 -39.45
C GLY A 157 1.73 23.60 -38.73
N PHE A 158 2.21 23.89 -37.52
CA PHE A 158 2.70 22.85 -36.64
C PHE A 158 1.55 21.87 -36.36
N PRO A 159 1.81 20.54 -36.39
CA PRO A 159 0.79 19.55 -36.07
C PRO A 159 0.20 19.85 -34.68
N HIS A 160 -1.12 19.83 -34.57
CA HIS A 160 -1.79 20.14 -33.32
C HIS A 160 -2.05 18.84 -32.55
N ILE A 161 -1.64 18.83 -31.28
CA ILE A 161 -1.91 17.71 -30.37
C ILE A 161 -3.05 18.16 -29.48
N GLU A 162 -4.19 17.47 -29.55
CA GLU A 162 -5.37 17.82 -28.79
C GLU A 162 -5.69 16.83 -27.68
N ILE A 163 -6.39 17.30 -26.65
CA ILE A 163 -6.90 16.44 -25.58
C ILE A 163 -8.35 16.10 -25.91
N ASN A 164 -8.55 14.95 -26.54
CA ASN A 164 -9.88 14.48 -26.97
C ASN A 164 -10.76 14.06 -25.77
N ARG A 165 -10.15 13.49 -24.71
CA ARG A 165 -10.91 13.05 -23.52
C ARG A 165 -10.14 13.15 -22.21
N MET A 166 -10.86 13.46 -21.14
CA MET A 166 -10.34 13.37 -19.77
C MET A 166 -11.30 12.55 -18.92
N HIS A 167 -10.80 11.61 -18.14
CA HIS A 167 -11.61 10.80 -17.22
C HIS A 167 -10.92 10.72 -15.86
N ILE A 168 -11.62 11.17 -14.83
CA ILE A 168 -11.17 11.13 -13.44
C ILE A 168 -12.16 10.28 -12.67
N SER A 169 -11.72 9.20 -12.04
CA SER A 169 -12.53 8.46 -11.07
C SER A 169 -11.82 8.40 -9.73
N GLN A 170 -12.56 8.61 -8.65
CA GLN A 170 -12.06 8.57 -7.29
C GLN A 170 -13.02 7.77 -6.43
N SER A 171 -12.49 6.90 -5.56
CA SER A 171 -13.28 6.20 -4.57
C SER A 171 -12.60 6.22 -3.20
N ILE A 172 -13.42 6.30 -2.16
CA ILE A 172 -13.02 6.28 -0.77
C ILE A 172 -13.84 5.20 -0.08
N GLU A 173 -13.15 4.23 0.51
CA GLU A 173 -13.75 3.17 1.32
C GLU A 173 -13.63 3.56 2.79
N ALA A 174 -14.74 3.52 3.51
CA ALA A 174 -14.85 3.85 4.93
C ALA A 174 -15.55 2.69 5.68
N PRO A 175 -14.83 1.95 6.55
CA PRO A 175 -15.45 0.93 7.38
C PRO A 175 -16.32 1.61 8.45
N LEU A 176 -17.63 1.36 8.42
CA LEU A 176 -18.58 1.92 9.41
C LEU A 176 -18.66 1.03 10.65
N THR A 177 -18.71 -0.29 10.46
CA THR A 177 -18.72 -1.30 11.52
C THR A 177 -17.83 -2.49 11.12
N ASN A 178 -17.69 -3.48 12.00
CA ASN A 178 -16.94 -4.70 11.68
C ASN A 178 -17.54 -5.49 10.49
N SER A 179 -18.84 -5.30 10.21
CA SER A 179 -19.55 -5.96 9.11
C SER A 179 -19.88 -5.03 7.95
N ASP A 180 -20.01 -3.72 8.21
CA ASP A 180 -20.55 -2.75 7.26
C ASP A 180 -19.46 -1.81 6.77
N THR A 181 -19.34 -1.69 5.45
CA THR A 181 -18.38 -0.79 4.78
C THR A 181 -19.15 0.11 3.83
N ALA A 182 -19.02 1.42 4.00
CA ALA A 182 -19.51 2.37 3.02
C ALA A 182 -18.38 2.72 2.04
N MET A 183 -18.70 2.84 0.76
CA MET A 183 -17.79 3.36 -0.24
C MET A 183 -18.47 4.49 -0.98
N LEU A 184 -17.82 5.65 -1.03
CA LEU A 184 -18.22 6.78 -1.85
C LEU A 184 -17.30 6.83 -3.06
N SER A 185 -17.88 6.92 -4.25
CA SER A 185 -17.12 7.02 -5.49
C SER A 185 -17.72 8.09 -6.39
N GLY A 186 -16.87 8.77 -7.14
CA GLY A 186 -17.27 9.70 -8.18
C GLY A 186 -16.47 9.43 -9.43
N SER A 187 -17.10 9.55 -10.59
CA SER A 187 -16.38 9.62 -11.86
C SER A 187 -16.85 10.80 -12.70
N LEU A 188 -15.90 11.48 -13.31
CA LEU A 188 -16.09 12.59 -14.22
C LEU A 188 -15.42 12.20 -15.53
N SER A 189 -16.16 12.28 -16.63
CA SER A 189 -15.63 12.05 -17.95
C SER A 189 -16.02 13.17 -18.88
N THR A 190 -15.05 13.72 -19.61
CA THR A 190 -15.25 14.64 -20.71
C THR A 190 -14.75 13.97 -21.99
N HIS A 191 -15.53 14.11 -23.06
CA HIS A 191 -15.17 13.61 -24.38
C HIS A 191 -15.71 14.60 -25.42
N ASN A 192 -14.81 15.12 -26.27
CA ASN A 192 -15.13 16.07 -27.33
C ASN A 192 -16.02 17.24 -26.85
N GLY A 193 -15.63 17.86 -25.73
CA GLY A 193 -16.35 19.00 -25.15
C GLY A 193 -17.63 18.66 -24.39
N ASN A 194 -18.16 17.43 -24.49
CA ASN A 194 -19.30 17.00 -23.69
C ASN A 194 -18.82 16.33 -22.40
N GLY A 195 -19.23 16.87 -21.25
CA GLY A 195 -18.86 16.38 -19.92
C GLY A 195 -20.04 15.71 -19.22
N GLY A 196 -19.75 14.68 -18.43
CA GLY A 196 -20.71 14.07 -17.53
C GLY A 196 -20.05 13.55 -16.27
N GLY A 197 -20.69 13.80 -15.14
CA GLY A 197 -20.31 13.26 -13.84
C GLY A 197 -21.31 12.22 -13.33
N ASN A 198 -20.83 11.29 -12.52
CA ASN A 198 -21.67 10.51 -11.62
C ASN A 198 -21.04 10.44 -10.23
N ILE A 199 -21.91 10.28 -9.23
CA ILE A 199 -21.53 10.03 -7.85
C ILE A 199 -22.32 8.80 -7.42
N ASN A 200 -21.60 7.78 -6.94
CA ASN A 200 -22.15 6.54 -6.47
C ASN A 200 -21.73 6.30 -5.02
N MET A 201 -22.72 6.06 -4.16
CA MET A 201 -22.56 5.60 -2.80
C MET A 201 -22.96 4.13 -2.73
N THR A 202 -22.08 3.29 -2.19
CA THR A 202 -22.36 1.87 -2.00
C THR A 202 -22.22 1.49 -0.54
N VAL A 203 -23.16 0.73 -0.02
CA VAL A 203 -23.13 0.18 1.35
C VAL A 203 -22.98 -1.32 1.23
N ARG A 204 -21.83 -1.83 1.65
CA ARG A 204 -21.53 -3.26 1.73
C ARG A 204 -21.81 -3.74 3.15
N ARG A 205 -22.54 -4.86 3.29
CA ARG A 205 -22.72 -5.58 4.55
C ARG A 205 -22.27 -7.03 4.38
N VAL A 206 -21.31 -7.45 5.21
CA VAL A 206 -20.92 -8.86 5.33
C VAL A 206 -21.99 -9.58 6.16
N THR A 207 -22.75 -10.47 5.52
CA THR A 207 -23.86 -11.19 6.17
C THR A 207 -23.42 -12.52 6.78
N SER A 208 -22.35 -13.13 6.26
CA SER A 208 -21.81 -14.40 6.72
C SER A 208 -20.33 -14.52 6.35
N ALA A 209 -19.59 -15.44 6.99
CA ALA A 209 -18.24 -15.81 6.56
C ALA A 209 -18.17 -16.28 5.09
N LYS A 210 -19.30 -16.70 4.51
CA LYS A 210 -19.41 -17.19 3.14
C LYS A 210 -20.03 -16.19 2.15
N GLY A 211 -20.42 -14.99 2.57
CA GLY A 211 -21.14 -14.08 1.68
C GLY A 211 -21.33 -12.66 2.20
N TRP A 212 -21.57 -11.74 1.26
CA TRP A 212 -21.82 -10.34 1.52
C TRP A 212 -22.83 -9.77 0.51
N GLY A 213 -23.50 -8.70 0.90
CA GLY A 213 -24.40 -7.92 0.05
C GLY A 213 -23.94 -6.47 -0.06
N GLU A 214 -24.21 -5.85 -1.19
CA GLU A 214 -23.93 -4.45 -1.51
C GLU A 214 -25.21 -3.81 -2.02
N LEU A 215 -25.53 -2.62 -1.51
CA LEU A 215 -26.54 -1.74 -2.07
C LEU A 215 -25.83 -0.54 -2.70
N GLU A 216 -26.18 -0.22 -3.94
CA GLU A 216 -25.59 0.85 -4.73
C GLU A 216 -26.65 1.92 -5.00
N PHE A 217 -26.31 3.17 -4.70
CA PHE A 217 -27.13 4.34 -4.98
C PHE A 217 -26.25 5.30 -5.78
N GLY A 218 -26.64 5.59 -7.00
CA GLY A 218 -25.92 6.50 -7.88
C GLY A 218 -26.79 7.63 -8.36
N ALA A 219 -26.21 8.78 -8.62
CA ALA A 219 -26.84 9.86 -9.36
C ALA A 219 -25.79 10.49 -10.28
N GLY A 220 -26.20 10.85 -11.50
CA GLY A 220 -25.31 11.51 -12.44
C GLY A 220 -26.05 12.13 -13.61
N ASP A 221 -25.41 13.11 -14.25
CA ASP A 221 -26.04 14.03 -15.20
C ASP A 221 -26.58 13.30 -16.44
N ILE A 222 -25.89 12.24 -16.88
CA ILE A 222 -26.22 11.48 -18.09
C ILE A 222 -27.09 10.25 -17.77
N LEU A 223 -26.91 9.68 -16.58
CA LEU A 223 -27.45 8.36 -16.24
C LEU A 223 -28.67 8.44 -15.33
N GLY A 224 -28.96 9.59 -14.71
CA GLY A 224 -30.04 9.73 -13.73
C GLY A 224 -29.81 8.87 -12.47
N PRO A 225 -30.81 8.74 -11.59
CA PRO A 225 -30.66 7.91 -10.40
C PRO A 225 -30.54 6.42 -10.74
N LEU A 226 -29.58 5.77 -10.10
CA LEU A 226 -29.26 4.35 -10.18
C LEU A 226 -29.53 3.71 -8.81
N PHE A 227 -30.25 2.59 -8.82
CA PHE A 227 -30.39 1.72 -7.67
C PHE A 227 -29.87 0.34 -8.04
N GLY A 228 -28.87 -0.15 -7.32
CA GLY A 228 -28.26 -1.45 -7.54
C GLY A 228 -28.25 -2.28 -6.27
N MET A 229 -28.35 -3.60 -6.43
CA MET A 229 -28.08 -4.56 -5.38
C MET A 229 -27.14 -5.62 -5.95
N LYS A 230 -26.08 -5.92 -5.22
CA LYS A 230 -25.10 -6.93 -5.58
C LYS A 230 -24.91 -7.89 -4.42
N VAL A 231 -24.98 -9.18 -4.69
CA VAL A 231 -24.90 -10.24 -3.70
C VAL A 231 -23.80 -11.20 -4.11
N PHE A 232 -22.89 -11.47 -3.19
CA PHE A 232 -21.82 -12.44 -3.34
C PHE A 232 -22.00 -13.58 -2.36
N ARG A 233 -21.84 -14.82 -2.83
CA ARG A 233 -21.90 -16.01 -1.99
C ARG A 233 -20.99 -17.12 -2.49
N ASN A 234 -20.20 -17.68 -1.60
CA ASN A 234 -19.49 -18.94 -1.82
C ASN A 234 -20.49 -20.09 -1.76
N LEU A 235 -20.77 -20.71 -2.91
CA LEU A 235 -21.66 -21.87 -3.01
C LEU A 235 -20.97 -23.14 -2.54
N THR A 236 -19.70 -23.32 -2.94
CA THR A 236 -18.82 -24.41 -2.50
C THR A 236 -17.41 -23.85 -2.26
N PRO A 237 -16.48 -24.58 -1.62
CA PRO A 237 -15.10 -24.13 -1.44
C PRO A 237 -14.37 -23.80 -2.76
N ARG A 238 -14.86 -24.33 -3.89
CA ARG A 238 -14.30 -24.12 -5.22
C ARG A 238 -15.17 -23.25 -6.13
N CYS A 239 -16.34 -22.79 -5.69
CA CYS A 239 -17.29 -22.09 -6.54
C CYS A 239 -17.96 -20.93 -5.80
N PHE A 240 -17.95 -19.75 -6.40
CA PHE A 240 -18.65 -18.59 -5.89
C PHE A 240 -19.57 -17.99 -6.95
N LEU A 241 -20.65 -17.39 -6.47
CA LEU A 241 -21.68 -16.75 -7.27
C LEU A 241 -21.76 -15.28 -6.88
N THR A 242 -21.82 -14.40 -7.88
CA THR A 242 -22.15 -13.00 -7.73
C THR A 242 -23.38 -12.69 -8.57
N ALA A 243 -24.42 -12.14 -7.97
CA ALA A 243 -25.62 -11.68 -8.66
C ALA A 243 -25.75 -10.17 -8.44
N GLN A 244 -25.95 -9.40 -9.49
CA GLN A 244 -26.15 -7.95 -9.43
C GLN A 244 -27.42 -7.59 -10.20
N CYS A 245 -28.35 -6.89 -9.56
CA CYS A 245 -29.55 -6.35 -10.18
C CYS A 245 -29.52 -4.84 -10.03
N GLY A 246 -29.84 -4.10 -11.08
CA GLY A 246 -29.86 -2.65 -11.04
C GLY A 246 -30.97 -2.05 -11.88
N MET A 247 -31.52 -0.94 -11.42
CA MET A 247 -32.50 -0.14 -12.13
C MET A 247 -31.95 1.27 -12.29
N GLN A 248 -31.88 1.73 -13.53
CA GLN A 248 -31.46 3.07 -13.86
C GLN A 248 -32.65 3.87 -14.37
N PHE A 249 -32.89 5.04 -13.79
CA PHE A 249 -33.99 5.93 -14.14
C PHE A 249 -33.45 7.06 -15.01
N SER A 250 -33.63 6.96 -16.32
CA SER A 250 -33.24 8.00 -17.27
C SER A 250 -34.49 8.77 -17.74
N PRO A 251 -34.37 10.03 -18.21
CA PRO A 251 -35.49 10.73 -18.86
C PRO A 251 -36.11 9.98 -20.03
N ARG A 252 -35.37 9.04 -20.65
CA ARG A 252 -35.84 8.16 -21.73
C ARG A 252 -36.56 6.90 -21.23
N GLY A 253 -36.77 6.75 -19.93
CA GLY A 253 -37.42 5.60 -19.30
C GLY A 253 -36.54 4.81 -18.34
N VAL A 254 -37.12 3.79 -17.72
CA VAL A 254 -36.46 2.89 -16.77
C VAL A 254 -35.68 1.82 -17.52
N ARG A 255 -34.40 1.65 -17.18
CA ARG A 255 -33.51 0.64 -17.77
C ARG A 255 -33.12 -0.38 -16.70
N PRO A 256 -33.82 -1.53 -16.63
CA PRO A 256 -33.41 -2.61 -15.76
C PRO A 256 -32.17 -3.33 -16.31
N SER A 257 -31.34 -3.81 -15.40
CA SER A 257 -30.17 -4.62 -15.70
C SER A 257 -30.01 -5.71 -14.64
N CYS A 258 -29.56 -6.88 -15.07
CA CYS A 258 -29.24 -8.00 -14.18
C CYS A 258 -27.97 -8.65 -14.71
N SER A 259 -27.04 -8.98 -13.84
CA SER A 259 -25.88 -9.77 -14.20
C SER A 259 -25.64 -10.87 -13.18
N LEU A 260 -25.30 -12.05 -13.69
CA LEU A 260 -25.00 -13.23 -12.92
C LEU A 260 -23.62 -13.72 -13.31
N MET A 261 -22.71 -13.81 -12.34
CA MET A 261 -21.35 -14.29 -12.53
C MET A 261 -21.13 -15.50 -11.64
N THR A 262 -20.89 -16.66 -12.23
CA THR A 262 -20.42 -17.85 -11.52
C THR A 262 -18.95 -18.08 -11.84
N ALA A 263 -18.17 -18.36 -10.81
CA ALA A 263 -16.74 -18.58 -10.93
C ALA A 263 -16.37 -19.88 -10.22
N ARG A 264 -15.53 -20.69 -10.85
CA ARG A 264 -15.11 -22.00 -10.34
C ARG A 264 -13.62 -22.21 -10.47
N HIS A 265 -12.98 -22.65 -9.38
CA HIS A 265 -11.64 -23.22 -9.42
C HIS A 265 -11.69 -24.55 -10.18
N LEU A 266 -11.11 -24.58 -11.38
CA LEU A 266 -10.94 -25.80 -12.18
C LEU A 266 -9.68 -26.56 -11.74
N ASP A 267 -8.66 -25.83 -11.32
CA ASP A 267 -7.37 -26.33 -10.83
C ASP A 267 -6.83 -25.32 -9.78
N GLN A 268 -5.73 -25.63 -9.09
CA GLN A 268 -5.09 -24.71 -8.13
C GLN A 268 -4.73 -23.37 -8.77
N ASN A 269 -4.31 -23.41 -10.04
CA ASN A 269 -3.84 -22.27 -10.81
C ASN A 269 -4.84 -21.81 -11.88
N THR A 270 -6.02 -22.43 -11.99
CA THR A 270 -6.98 -22.15 -13.08
C THR A 270 -8.37 -21.84 -12.56
N MET A 271 -8.88 -20.69 -12.99
CA MET A 271 -10.22 -20.18 -12.68
C MET A 271 -11.05 -20.09 -13.95
N GLY A 272 -12.22 -20.73 -13.93
CA GLY A 272 -13.25 -20.54 -14.94
C GLY A 272 -14.27 -19.51 -14.47
N TYR A 273 -14.68 -18.61 -15.35
CA TYR A 273 -15.73 -17.64 -15.12
C TYR A 273 -16.81 -17.78 -16.20
N LEU A 274 -18.05 -17.66 -15.77
CA LEU A 274 -19.20 -17.58 -16.64
C LEU A 274 -20.04 -16.39 -16.17
N GLN A 275 -20.07 -15.34 -16.97
CA GLN A 275 -20.80 -14.11 -16.69
C GLN A 275 -21.92 -13.93 -17.71
N TRP A 276 -23.15 -13.82 -17.23
CA TRP A 276 -24.30 -13.45 -18.02
C TRP A 276 -24.73 -12.04 -17.64
N ARG A 277 -24.94 -11.17 -18.62
CA ARG A 277 -25.44 -9.80 -18.46
C ARG A 277 -26.72 -9.68 -19.28
N TRP A 278 -27.76 -9.23 -18.62
CA TRP A 278 -29.07 -8.90 -19.18
C TRP A 278 -29.36 -7.43 -18.94
N GLY A 279 -29.89 -6.75 -19.95
CA GLY A 279 -30.15 -5.31 -19.92
C GLY A 279 -29.85 -4.65 -21.28
N PRO A 280 -29.52 -3.34 -21.29
CA PRO A 280 -29.28 -2.59 -22.52
C PRO A 280 -28.21 -3.19 -23.44
N HIS A 281 -27.21 -3.84 -22.84
CA HIS A 281 -26.18 -4.61 -23.55
C HIS A 281 -26.17 -6.04 -23.01
N SER A 282 -26.99 -6.89 -23.61
CA SER A 282 -27.08 -8.29 -23.23
C SER A 282 -25.91 -9.08 -23.81
N SER A 283 -25.17 -9.79 -22.94
CA SER A 283 -23.99 -10.55 -23.33
C SER A 283 -23.73 -11.72 -22.37
N MET A 284 -23.08 -12.76 -22.88
CA MET A 284 -22.61 -13.91 -22.15
C MET A 284 -21.11 -14.06 -22.39
N THR A 285 -20.32 -13.98 -21.31
CA THR A 285 -18.88 -14.08 -21.33
C THR A 285 -18.44 -15.35 -20.61
N THR A 286 -17.78 -16.24 -21.33
CA THR A 286 -17.13 -17.43 -20.78
C THR A 286 -15.62 -17.17 -20.81
N SER A 287 -14.95 -17.19 -19.67
CA SER A 287 -13.50 -16.99 -19.62
C SER A 287 -12.79 -18.00 -18.73
N VAL A 288 -11.55 -18.30 -19.10
CA VAL A 288 -10.64 -19.17 -18.37
C VAL A 288 -9.36 -18.38 -18.12
N VAL A 289 -9.02 -18.21 -16.85
CA VAL A 289 -7.80 -17.53 -16.41
C VAL A 289 -6.91 -18.58 -15.76
N ARG A 290 -5.67 -18.70 -16.25
CA ARG A 290 -4.64 -19.56 -15.64
C ARG A 290 -3.49 -18.68 -15.17
N ASP A 291 -3.34 -18.56 -13.86
CA ASP A 291 -2.28 -17.78 -13.25
C ASP A 291 -1.23 -18.72 -12.62
N THR A 292 0.01 -18.57 -13.06
CA THR A 292 1.17 -19.32 -12.58
C THR A 292 2.24 -18.35 -12.09
N LYS A 293 3.28 -18.87 -11.44
CA LYS A 293 4.39 -18.04 -10.95
C LYS A 293 5.08 -17.26 -12.08
N THR A 294 5.15 -17.83 -13.29
CA THR A 294 5.88 -17.30 -14.44
C THR A 294 5.00 -16.70 -15.53
N SER A 295 3.72 -17.07 -15.58
CA SER A 295 2.82 -16.63 -16.65
C SER A 295 1.40 -16.45 -16.18
N HIS A 296 0.69 -15.51 -16.79
CA HIS A 296 -0.72 -15.27 -16.61
C HIS A 296 -1.40 -15.34 -17.98
N PHE A 297 -2.21 -16.38 -18.18
CA PHE A 297 -2.94 -16.62 -19.40
C PHE A 297 -4.43 -16.36 -19.18
N THR A 298 -5.10 -15.74 -20.15
CA THR A 298 -6.54 -15.53 -20.12
C THR A 298 -7.13 -15.72 -21.51
N LEU A 299 -8.11 -16.61 -21.60
CA LEU A 299 -8.94 -16.85 -22.77
C LEU A 299 -10.37 -16.44 -22.42
N ALA A 300 -11.00 -15.58 -23.22
CA ALA A 300 -12.36 -15.13 -23.00
C ALA A 300 -13.15 -15.12 -24.31
N LEU A 301 -14.34 -15.72 -24.29
CA LEU A 301 -15.32 -15.67 -25.37
C LEU A 301 -16.53 -14.87 -24.87
N GLN A 302 -16.80 -13.74 -25.49
CA GLN A 302 -18.00 -12.94 -25.23
C GLN A 302 -18.94 -13.04 -26.43
N LEU A 303 -20.16 -13.49 -26.19
CA LEU A 303 -21.26 -13.54 -27.15
C LEU A 303 -22.31 -12.53 -26.71
N GLY A 304 -22.53 -11.46 -27.47
CA GLY A 304 -23.44 -10.41 -27.09
C GLY A 304 -23.79 -9.45 -28.23
N VAL A 305 -24.86 -8.68 -28.02
CA VAL A 305 -25.33 -7.68 -28.97
C VAL A 305 -25.05 -6.29 -28.40
N PRO A 306 -24.26 -5.42 -29.09
CA PRO A 306 -23.72 -5.61 -30.43
C PRO A 306 -22.37 -6.38 -30.48
N HIS A 307 -21.60 -6.44 -29.39
CA HIS A 307 -20.21 -6.93 -29.44
C HIS A 307 -20.06 -8.39 -29.06
N SER A 308 -19.68 -9.21 -30.05
CA SER A 308 -19.18 -10.58 -29.86
C SER A 308 -17.70 -10.66 -30.24
N TYR A 309 -16.86 -11.19 -29.33
CA TYR A 309 -15.42 -11.32 -29.54
C TYR A 309 -14.82 -12.52 -28.80
N LEU A 310 -13.71 -12.99 -29.32
CA LEU A 310 -12.77 -13.92 -28.70
C LEU A 310 -11.51 -13.14 -28.34
N MET A 311 -11.07 -13.25 -27.09
CA MET A 311 -9.86 -12.63 -26.58
C MET A 311 -8.92 -13.70 -26.03
N MET A 312 -7.67 -13.66 -26.47
CA MET A 312 -6.57 -14.44 -25.94
C MET A 312 -5.50 -13.48 -25.44
N SER A 313 -5.10 -13.58 -24.18
CA SER A 313 -4.03 -12.77 -23.62
C SER A 313 -3.05 -13.63 -22.84
N TYR A 314 -1.77 -13.37 -23.06
CA TYR A 314 -0.65 -14.04 -22.44
C TYR A 314 0.28 -12.99 -21.86
N GLN A 315 0.54 -13.10 -20.57
CA GLN A 315 1.47 -12.25 -19.86
C GLN A 315 2.58 -13.09 -19.26
N TYR A 316 3.81 -12.83 -19.65
CA TYR A 316 4.99 -13.44 -19.06
C TYR A 316 5.49 -12.56 -17.90
N LYS A 317 5.75 -13.17 -16.75
CA LYS A 317 6.25 -12.51 -15.53
C LYS A 317 7.71 -12.93 -15.35
N PHE A 318 8.63 -11.98 -15.55
CA PHE A 318 10.04 -12.18 -15.24
C PHE A 318 10.23 -12.19 -13.72
N GLN A 319 11.11 -13.06 -13.23
CA GLN A 319 11.47 -13.15 -11.81
C GLN A 319 12.70 -12.28 -11.47
N ASP A 320 12.82 -11.13 -12.13
CA ASP A 320 13.87 -10.15 -11.87
C ASP A 320 13.52 -9.29 -10.64
N GLU A 321 14.51 -8.62 -10.05
CA GLU A 321 14.32 -7.68 -8.93
C GLU A 321 13.27 -6.60 -9.25
N ASP A 322 13.19 -6.17 -10.51
CA ASP A 322 12.27 -5.15 -11.01
C ASP A 322 10.88 -5.66 -11.40
N GLN A 323 10.60 -6.96 -11.21
CA GLN A 323 9.31 -7.60 -11.50
C GLN A 323 8.74 -7.24 -12.88
N THR A 324 9.58 -7.28 -13.91
CA THR A 324 9.19 -6.97 -15.29
C THR A 324 8.14 -7.96 -15.79
N LYS A 325 7.14 -7.49 -16.52
CA LYS A 325 6.10 -8.32 -17.11
C LYS A 325 5.89 -7.91 -18.56
N VAL A 326 5.95 -8.86 -19.47
CA VAL A 326 5.65 -8.64 -20.89
C VAL A 326 4.26 -9.18 -21.17
N LYS A 327 3.43 -8.40 -21.87
CA LYS A 327 2.04 -8.72 -22.19
C LYS A 327 1.89 -8.78 -23.70
N GLY A 328 1.24 -9.83 -24.19
CA GLY A 328 0.74 -9.94 -25.55
C GLY A 328 -0.72 -10.39 -25.50
N SER A 329 -1.59 -9.73 -26.25
CA SER A 329 -3.00 -10.08 -26.33
C SER A 329 -3.54 -9.85 -27.72
N ILE A 330 -4.50 -10.68 -28.09
CA ILE A 330 -5.17 -10.67 -29.38
C ILE A 330 -6.67 -10.74 -29.06
N LYS A 331 -7.43 -9.77 -29.57
CA LYS A 331 -8.88 -9.67 -29.47
C LYS A 331 -9.45 -9.71 -30.89
N THR A 332 -10.07 -10.81 -31.26
CA THR A 332 -10.72 -10.99 -32.57
C THR A 332 -12.23 -10.98 -32.37
N GLY A 333 -12.95 -10.07 -33.01
CA GLY A 333 -14.41 -10.03 -32.94
C GLY A 333 -15.04 -9.74 -34.28
N TRP A 334 -16.37 -9.70 -34.30
CA TRP A 334 -17.14 -9.39 -35.51
C TRP A 334 -16.75 -8.03 -36.13
N PHE A 335 -16.37 -7.07 -35.29
CA PHE A 335 -16.02 -5.72 -35.68
C PHE A 335 -14.53 -5.51 -35.97
N GLY A 336 -13.74 -6.58 -35.98
CA GLY A 336 -12.33 -6.52 -36.33
C GLY A 336 -11.40 -7.19 -35.32
N THR A 337 -10.11 -7.07 -35.57
CA THR A 337 -9.06 -7.68 -34.76
C THR A 337 -8.15 -6.60 -34.18
N VAL A 338 -7.92 -6.67 -32.88
CA VAL A 338 -7.01 -5.80 -32.13
C VAL A 338 -5.92 -6.65 -31.48
N VAL A 339 -4.68 -6.33 -31.80
CA VAL A 339 -3.48 -6.90 -31.18
C VAL A 339 -2.92 -5.86 -30.21
N GLU A 340 -2.74 -6.24 -28.96
CA GLU A 340 -2.08 -5.40 -27.95
C GLU A 340 -0.81 -6.09 -27.46
N TYR A 341 0.31 -5.39 -27.47
CA TYR A 341 1.55 -5.87 -26.87
C TYR A 341 2.20 -4.77 -26.05
N GLY A 342 2.96 -5.14 -25.03
CA GLY A 342 3.60 -4.15 -24.19
C GLY A 342 4.38 -4.75 -23.03
N ALA A 343 4.97 -3.85 -22.25
CA ALA A 343 5.76 -4.20 -21.09
C ALA A 343 5.32 -3.37 -19.89
N GLU A 344 5.43 -3.97 -18.72
CA GLU A 344 5.20 -3.36 -17.41
C GLU A 344 6.44 -3.61 -16.56
N ARG A 345 6.97 -2.57 -15.93
CA ARG A 345 8.15 -2.65 -15.06
C ARG A 345 7.93 -1.83 -13.81
N LYS A 346 8.36 -2.38 -12.67
CA LYS A 346 8.38 -1.65 -11.41
C LYS A 346 9.57 -0.69 -11.43
N ILE A 347 9.32 0.61 -11.28
CA ILE A 347 10.37 1.64 -11.25
C ILE A 347 10.80 1.94 -9.81
N SER A 348 9.85 1.88 -8.87
CA SER A 348 10.09 2.17 -7.46
C SER A 348 9.27 1.23 -6.58
N ARG A 349 9.52 1.23 -5.27
CA ARG A 349 8.77 0.44 -4.26
C ARG A 349 7.26 0.58 -4.42
N HIS A 350 6.79 1.77 -4.81
CA HIS A 350 5.37 2.10 -4.95
C HIS A 350 4.97 2.55 -6.36
N SER A 351 5.84 2.45 -7.37
CA SER A 351 5.57 2.94 -8.71
C SER A 351 5.83 1.88 -9.77
N VAL A 352 4.84 1.67 -10.64
CA VAL A 352 4.88 0.73 -11.75
C VAL A 352 4.52 1.47 -13.03
N LEU A 353 5.40 1.41 -14.02
CA LEU A 353 5.18 1.98 -15.34
C LEU A 353 4.86 0.86 -16.32
N ALA A 354 3.91 1.08 -17.21
CA ALA A 354 3.63 0.19 -18.31
C ALA A 354 3.43 0.99 -19.61
N ALA A 355 3.92 0.44 -20.70
CA ALA A 355 3.68 0.92 -22.05
C ALA A 355 3.10 -0.23 -22.87
N THR A 356 1.96 0.03 -23.51
CA THR A 356 1.20 -0.96 -24.27
C THR A 356 0.76 -0.34 -25.58
N VAL A 357 1.13 -0.95 -26.69
CA VAL A 357 0.69 -0.56 -28.03
C VAL A 357 -0.48 -1.44 -28.43
N SER A 358 -1.59 -0.83 -28.83
CA SER A 358 -2.74 -1.50 -29.42
C SER A 358 -2.86 -1.14 -30.89
N VAL A 359 -2.92 -2.16 -31.74
CA VAL A 359 -2.98 -2.08 -33.20
C VAL A 359 -4.15 -2.91 -33.69
N GLY A 360 -5.09 -2.33 -34.43
CA GLY A 360 -6.19 -3.11 -34.98
C GLY A 360 -7.31 -2.32 -35.61
N VAL A 361 -8.13 -2.97 -36.42
CA VAL A 361 -9.33 -2.36 -37.01
C VAL A 361 -10.50 -2.55 -36.04
N PRO A 362 -11.31 -1.51 -35.74
CA PRO A 362 -11.31 -0.16 -36.31
C PRO A 362 -10.55 0.89 -35.50
N GLN A 363 -9.79 0.48 -34.47
CA GLN A 363 -9.17 1.38 -33.49
C GLN A 363 -7.82 1.99 -33.95
N GLY A 364 -7.32 1.62 -35.12
CA GLY A 364 -6.04 2.04 -35.65
C GLY A 364 -4.85 1.70 -34.75
N VAL A 365 -3.96 2.67 -34.53
CA VAL A 365 -2.75 2.54 -33.70
C VAL A 365 -2.84 3.46 -32.50
N THR A 366 -2.73 2.88 -31.30
CA THR A 366 -2.83 3.61 -30.03
C THR A 366 -1.74 3.19 -29.06
N LEU A 367 -1.05 4.17 -28.48
CA LEU A 367 -0.04 3.95 -27.44
C LEU A 367 -0.64 4.26 -26.06
N LYS A 368 -0.76 3.25 -25.20
CA LYS A 368 -1.27 3.38 -23.84
C LYS A 368 -0.12 3.38 -22.85
N ILE A 369 0.19 4.54 -22.27
CA ILE A 369 1.15 4.67 -21.16
C ILE A 369 0.37 4.66 -19.84
N ARG A 370 0.78 3.82 -18.89
CA ARG A 370 0.15 3.71 -17.57
C ARG A 370 1.21 3.84 -16.48
N LEU A 371 0.98 4.76 -15.54
CA LEU A 371 1.78 4.91 -14.33
C LEU A 371 0.89 4.63 -13.12
N ALA A 372 1.12 3.52 -12.43
CA ALA A 372 0.49 3.23 -11.15
C ALA A 372 1.43 3.69 -10.03
N ARG A 373 1.00 4.65 -9.20
CA ARG A 373 1.73 5.14 -8.03
C ARG A 373 0.88 4.98 -6.79
N ALA A 374 1.30 4.08 -5.89
CA ALA A 374 0.54 3.70 -4.70
C ALA A 374 -0.92 3.35 -5.05
N ASN A 375 -1.89 4.17 -4.62
CA ASN A 375 -3.33 3.96 -4.84
C ASN A 375 -3.90 4.80 -6.00
N GLN A 376 -3.04 5.48 -6.76
CA GLN A 376 -3.44 6.28 -7.91
C GLN A 376 -2.90 5.65 -9.20
N THR A 377 -3.72 5.62 -10.24
CA THR A 377 -3.33 5.17 -11.58
C THR A 377 -3.53 6.29 -12.58
N TYR A 378 -2.46 6.64 -13.30
CA TYR A 378 -2.49 7.59 -14.40
C TYR A 378 -2.44 6.83 -15.73
N LEU A 379 -3.34 7.13 -16.65
CA LEU A 379 -3.40 6.55 -17.98
C LEU A 379 -3.33 7.65 -19.03
N PHE A 380 -2.40 7.50 -19.98
CA PHE A 380 -2.22 8.40 -21.11
C PHE A 380 -2.33 7.60 -22.41
N PRO A 381 -3.56 7.31 -22.87
CA PRO A 381 -3.79 6.75 -24.19
C PRO A 381 -3.56 7.84 -25.25
N VAL A 382 -2.51 7.67 -26.03
CA VAL A 382 -2.17 8.50 -27.19
C VAL A 382 -2.70 7.80 -28.44
N HIS A 383 -3.66 8.43 -29.10
CA HIS A 383 -4.20 7.99 -30.38
C HIS A 383 -3.31 8.51 -31.50
N LEU A 384 -2.73 7.62 -32.30
CA LEU A 384 -1.73 8.01 -33.31
C LEU A 384 -2.32 8.05 -34.71
N THR A 385 -3.15 7.07 -35.09
CA THR A 385 -3.78 6.98 -36.41
C THR A 385 -5.02 6.12 -36.32
N ASP A 386 -6.06 6.41 -37.11
CA ASP A 386 -7.22 5.51 -37.30
C ASP A 386 -6.89 4.37 -38.27
N GLN A 387 -5.91 4.60 -39.16
CA GLN A 387 -5.45 3.61 -40.14
C GLN A 387 -4.32 2.75 -39.60
N LEU A 388 -4.15 1.55 -40.18
CA LEU A 388 -3.04 0.65 -39.88
C LEU A 388 -1.76 1.10 -40.60
N LEU A 389 -1.12 2.14 -40.09
CA LEU A 389 0.14 2.66 -40.64
C LEU A 389 1.37 2.02 -39.95
N PRO A 390 2.26 1.33 -40.70
CA PRO A 390 3.47 0.74 -40.13
C PRO A 390 4.39 1.76 -39.45
N SER A 391 4.44 2.99 -39.98
CA SER A 391 5.18 4.10 -39.38
C SER A 391 4.68 4.42 -37.98
N ALA A 392 3.36 4.56 -37.79
CA ALA A 392 2.75 4.81 -36.48
C ALA A 392 3.07 3.67 -35.49
N VAL A 393 3.03 2.41 -35.93
CA VAL A 393 3.43 1.26 -35.10
C VAL A 393 4.91 1.34 -34.71
N PHE A 394 5.79 1.72 -35.64
CA PHE A 394 7.22 1.89 -35.35
C PHE A 394 7.45 2.97 -34.29
N TYR A 395 6.84 4.15 -34.42
CA TYR A 395 6.99 5.21 -33.43
C TYR A 395 6.33 4.88 -32.08
N ALA A 396 5.20 4.18 -32.08
CA ALA A 396 4.54 3.70 -30.87
C ALA A 396 5.40 2.72 -30.06
N THR A 397 6.27 1.94 -30.73
CA THR A 397 7.16 0.97 -30.09
C THR A 397 8.51 1.56 -29.73
N VAL A 398 9.19 2.14 -30.70
CA VAL A 398 10.57 2.60 -30.59
C VAL A 398 10.63 3.90 -29.80
N GLY A 399 9.67 4.80 -29.96
CA GLY A 399 9.62 6.09 -29.27
C GLY A 399 9.68 5.95 -27.74
N PRO A 400 8.72 5.25 -27.10
CA PRO A 400 8.74 5.04 -25.65
C PRO A 400 9.99 4.31 -25.16
N LEU A 401 10.53 3.38 -25.95
CA LEU A 401 11.74 2.63 -25.59
C LEU A 401 12.99 3.51 -25.62
N LEU A 402 13.14 4.36 -26.64
CA LEU A 402 14.23 5.33 -26.71
C LEU A 402 14.14 6.37 -25.60
N VAL A 403 12.94 6.90 -25.33
CA VAL A 403 12.71 7.84 -24.23
C VAL A 403 13.04 7.19 -22.89
N TYR A 404 12.60 5.95 -22.67
CA TYR A 404 12.95 5.20 -21.47
C TYR A 404 14.45 4.99 -21.33
N MET A 405 15.14 4.57 -22.40
CA MET A 405 16.59 4.37 -22.41
C MET A 405 17.34 5.68 -22.17
N ALA A 406 16.89 6.79 -22.76
CA ALA A 406 17.48 8.11 -22.55
C ALA A 406 17.31 8.57 -21.10
N ILE A 407 16.11 8.47 -20.53
CA ILE A 407 15.83 8.82 -19.13
C ILE A 407 16.64 7.91 -18.19
N HIS A 408 16.64 6.61 -18.43
CA HIS A 408 17.38 5.67 -17.60
C HIS A 408 18.89 5.94 -17.64
N ARG A 409 19.44 6.22 -18.83
CA ARG A 409 20.84 6.61 -18.99
C ARG A 409 21.16 7.94 -18.31
N LEU A 410 20.27 8.93 -18.39
CA LEU A 410 20.42 10.21 -17.68
C LEU A 410 20.46 9.99 -16.16
N VAL A 411 19.55 9.19 -15.61
CA VAL A 411 19.53 8.88 -14.17
C VAL A 411 20.80 8.15 -13.73
N LEU A 412 21.28 7.17 -14.50
CA LEU A 412 22.54 6.46 -14.23
C LEU A 412 23.74 7.41 -14.29
N LEU A 413 23.81 8.28 -15.29
CA LEU A 413 24.87 9.28 -15.41
C LEU A 413 24.88 10.25 -14.22
N MET A 414 23.71 10.64 -13.70
CA MET A 414 23.64 11.45 -12.49
C MET A 414 24.22 10.70 -11.28
N GLN A 415 23.93 9.41 -11.11
CA GLN A 415 24.50 8.61 -10.01
C GLN A 415 26.02 8.45 -10.14
N GLU A 416 26.53 8.20 -11.35
CA GLU A 416 27.98 8.13 -11.59
C GLU A 416 28.68 9.47 -11.31
N SER A 417 28.06 10.58 -11.70
CA SER A 417 28.62 11.91 -11.43
C SER A 417 28.78 12.16 -9.92
N VAL A 418 27.79 11.77 -9.12
CA VAL A 418 27.85 11.83 -7.66
C VAL A 418 28.94 10.94 -7.11
N ARG A 419 29.07 9.72 -7.62
CA ARG A 419 30.13 8.80 -7.21
C ARG A 419 31.52 9.39 -7.44
N ARG A 420 31.76 10.03 -8.59
CA ARG A 420 33.03 10.72 -8.89
C ARG A 420 33.29 11.89 -7.95
N ILE A 421 32.25 12.66 -7.59
CA ILE A 421 32.37 13.74 -6.60
C ILE A 421 32.75 13.16 -5.23
N ILE A 422 32.11 12.07 -4.81
CA ILE A 422 32.42 11.39 -3.55
C ILE A 422 33.88 10.89 -3.53
N GLU A 423 34.32 10.17 -4.58
CA GLU A 423 35.70 9.67 -4.68
C GLU A 423 36.72 10.83 -4.67
N GLY A 424 36.41 11.94 -5.34
CA GLY A 424 37.23 13.15 -5.34
C GLY A 424 37.32 13.82 -3.95
N GLU A 425 36.20 13.92 -3.23
CA GLU A 425 36.16 14.45 -1.86
C GLU A 425 36.83 13.50 -0.86
N GLU A 426 36.69 12.19 -1.03
CA GLU A 426 37.32 11.17 -0.19
C GLU A 426 38.85 11.25 -0.25
N SER A 427 39.42 11.40 -1.45
CA SER A 427 40.87 11.58 -1.63
C SER A 427 41.44 12.83 -0.91
N LYS A 428 40.60 13.84 -0.67
CA LYS A 428 40.98 15.11 -0.03
C LYS A 428 40.55 15.18 1.42
N MET A 429 39.97 14.11 1.98
CA MET A 429 39.34 14.12 3.31
C MET A 429 38.32 15.27 3.44
N GLY A 430 37.59 15.51 2.35
CA GLY A 430 36.66 16.61 2.13
C GLY A 430 35.27 16.36 2.71
N LEU A 431 34.24 16.98 2.10
CA LEU A 431 32.87 16.93 2.61
C LEU A 431 32.06 15.84 1.89
N ILE A 432 31.63 14.83 2.64
CA ILE A 432 30.81 13.72 2.13
C ILE A 432 29.47 13.69 2.87
N ILE A 433 28.36 13.82 2.16
CA ILE A 433 27.02 13.72 2.72
C ILE A 433 26.63 12.24 2.74
N LEU A 434 26.36 11.70 3.93
CA LEU A 434 25.97 10.30 4.10
C LEU A 434 24.46 10.13 3.98
N ASN A 435 23.72 10.98 4.68
CA ASN A 435 22.28 10.97 4.67
C ASN A 435 21.75 12.39 4.73
N ALA A 436 20.79 12.70 3.88
CA ALA A 436 20.07 13.95 3.91
C ALA A 436 18.57 13.72 3.77
N TRP A 437 17.82 14.37 4.65
CA TRP A 437 16.39 14.19 4.77
C TRP A 437 15.71 15.55 4.82
N TYR A 438 14.73 15.78 3.95
CA TYR A 438 13.98 17.04 3.90
C TYR A 438 12.50 16.78 4.13
N GLY A 439 11.88 17.56 5.01
CA GLY A 439 10.45 17.45 5.32
C GLY A 439 10.14 17.78 6.77
N LYS A 440 8.99 17.27 7.26
CA LYS A 440 8.57 17.49 8.65
C LYS A 440 9.15 16.42 9.56
N PHE A 441 9.97 16.86 10.52
CA PHE A 441 10.47 15.99 11.59
C PHE A 441 9.62 16.19 12.84
N VAL A 442 9.02 15.11 13.33
CA VAL A 442 8.26 15.14 14.58
C VAL A 442 9.25 15.22 15.74
N THR A 443 9.16 16.28 16.53
CA THR A 443 9.79 16.35 17.85
C THR A 443 8.94 15.50 18.81
N ASP A 444 9.48 14.36 19.25
CA ASP A 444 8.85 13.47 20.23
C ASP A 444 8.44 14.24 21.49
N ASN A 445 7.15 14.58 21.61
CA ASN A 445 6.54 15.02 22.87
C ASN A 445 5.06 14.61 23.01
N SER A 446 4.53 13.82 22.09
CA SER A 446 3.19 13.23 22.24
C SER A 446 3.15 11.85 21.62
N ALA A 447 2.46 10.93 22.28
CA ALA A 447 2.36 9.50 21.97
C ALA A 447 1.56 9.20 20.68
N ARG A 448 1.80 9.96 19.61
CA ARG A 448 1.37 9.68 18.24
C ARG A 448 2.60 9.75 17.35
N GLN A 449 3.12 8.58 16.98
CA GLN A 449 4.07 8.44 15.88
C GLN A 449 3.38 8.77 14.56
N GLU A 450 3.19 10.07 14.28
CA GLU A 450 2.87 10.53 12.94
C GLU A 450 4.10 10.34 12.06
N ARG A 451 3.92 9.65 10.92
CA ARG A 451 5.00 9.38 9.98
C ARG A 451 5.63 10.70 9.54
N ALA A 452 6.93 10.84 9.74
CA ALA A 452 7.70 11.96 9.21
C ALA A 452 7.55 11.97 7.67
N GLN A 453 6.87 13.00 7.13
CA GLN A 453 6.74 13.21 5.68
C GLN A 453 8.08 13.74 5.15
N VAL A 454 9.02 12.82 4.95
CA VAL A 454 10.42 13.14 4.68
C VAL A 454 10.88 12.48 3.40
N ILE A 455 11.64 13.22 2.60
CA ILE A 455 12.24 12.79 1.35
C ILE A 455 13.76 12.66 1.50
N ASP A 456 14.33 11.68 0.83
CA ASP A 456 15.78 11.52 0.76
C ASP A 456 16.34 12.45 -0.32
N VAL A 457 17.17 13.39 0.10
CA VAL A 457 17.81 14.41 -0.77
C VAL A 457 19.33 14.28 -0.75
N THR A 458 19.84 13.10 -0.39
CA THR A 458 21.29 12.84 -0.26
C THR A 458 22.02 13.05 -1.59
N VAL A 459 21.51 12.43 -2.67
CA VAL A 459 22.12 12.50 -4.00
C VAL A 459 22.10 13.92 -4.57
N PRO A 460 20.95 14.65 -4.59
CA PRO A 460 20.92 16.05 -5.02
C PRO A 460 21.86 16.97 -4.25
N LEU A 461 21.95 16.82 -2.92
CA LEU A 461 22.84 17.66 -2.13
C LEU A 461 24.31 17.33 -2.32
N GLN A 462 24.66 16.05 -2.51
CA GLN A 462 26.04 15.68 -2.80
C GLN A 462 26.51 16.27 -4.13
N CYS A 463 25.64 16.40 -5.14
CA CYS A 463 25.93 17.11 -6.40
C CYS A 463 26.28 18.59 -6.21
N LEU A 464 25.76 19.23 -5.15
CA LEU A 464 25.96 20.65 -4.88
C LEU A 464 27.25 20.93 -4.08
N VAL A 465 27.92 19.89 -3.57
CA VAL A 465 29.21 20.03 -2.89
C VAL A 465 30.27 20.44 -3.91
N LYS A 466 30.95 21.54 -3.64
CA LYS A 466 32.10 22.02 -4.42
C LYS A 466 33.22 22.43 -3.49
N ASP A 467 34.43 21.96 -3.77
CA ASP A 467 35.64 22.27 -3.00
C ASP A 467 35.46 22.02 -1.49
N SER A 468 34.91 20.85 -1.13
CA SER A 468 34.63 20.45 0.25
C SER A 468 33.71 21.39 1.04
N LYS A 469 32.84 22.14 0.36
CA LYS A 469 31.85 23.04 0.96
C LYS A 469 30.49 22.87 0.31
N LEU A 470 29.43 23.03 1.11
CA LEU A 470 28.05 23.14 0.63
C LEU A 470 27.47 24.44 1.15
N ILE A 471 26.94 25.26 0.23
CA ILE A 471 26.33 26.55 0.51
C ILE A 471 24.92 26.52 -0.07
N LEU A 472 23.91 26.56 0.81
CA LEU A 472 22.51 26.75 0.48
C LEU A 472 22.12 28.18 0.85
N THR A 473 21.50 28.89 -0.10
CA THR A 473 21.00 30.26 0.05
C THR A 473 19.68 30.31 0.83
N GLU A 474 19.24 31.51 1.25
CA GLU A 474 18.00 31.75 2.02
C GLU A 474 16.68 31.54 1.23
N ALA A 475 16.74 30.86 0.09
CA ALA A 475 15.55 30.46 -0.66
C ALA A 475 14.98 29.17 -0.06
N SER A 476 13.67 28.94 -0.22
CA SER A 476 13.06 27.67 0.17
C SER A 476 13.83 26.51 -0.47
N LYS A 477 14.25 25.56 0.37
CA LYS A 477 15.02 24.39 -0.07
C LYS A 477 14.20 23.50 -1.01
N ALA A 478 12.87 23.61 -0.99
CA ALA A 478 12.01 22.95 -1.98
C ALA A 478 12.29 23.37 -3.43
N GLY A 479 12.85 24.57 -3.65
CA GLY A 479 13.20 25.07 -4.99
C GLY A 479 14.56 24.59 -5.50
N LEU A 480 15.33 23.83 -4.71
CA LEU A 480 16.60 23.29 -5.14
C LEU A 480 16.40 22.17 -6.19
N PRO A 481 17.32 22.01 -7.15
CA PRO A 481 17.24 20.92 -8.12
C PRO A 481 17.20 19.56 -7.42
N GLY A 482 16.19 18.74 -7.73
CA GLY A 482 15.99 17.43 -7.09
C GLY A 482 15.26 17.46 -5.74
N PHE A 483 14.87 18.65 -5.26
CA PHE A 483 13.96 18.79 -4.13
C PHE A 483 12.52 18.91 -4.62
N TYR A 484 11.59 18.45 -3.80
CA TYR A 484 10.18 18.77 -3.92
C TYR A 484 9.61 18.95 -2.52
N ASP A 485 8.52 19.70 -2.40
CA ASP A 485 7.85 19.91 -1.12
C ASP A 485 7.01 18.67 -0.74
N PRO A 486 7.38 17.91 0.30
CA PRO A 486 6.60 16.74 0.71
C PRO A 486 5.37 17.10 1.54
N CYS A 487 5.33 18.28 2.15
CA CYS A 487 4.28 18.71 3.09
C CYS A 487 3.98 20.21 2.90
N VAL A 488 3.27 20.49 1.81
CA VAL A 488 2.87 21.85 1.41
C VAL A 488 2.06 22.51 2.52
N GLY A 489 2.51 23.69 2.95
CA GLY A 489 1.85 24.48 4.00
C GLY A 489 2.22 24.10 5.43
N GLU A 490 3.06 23.09 5.66
CA GLU A 490 3.59 22.74 6.98
C GLU A 490 5.07 23.15 7.15
N ASP A 491 5.53 23.21 8.40
CA ASP A 491 6.93 23.50 8.73
C ASP A 491 7.85 22.35 8.29
N LYS A 492 8.89 22.73 7.53
CA LYS A 492 9.86 21.81 6.93
C LYS A 492 11.26 22.15 7.40
N SER A 493 12.06 21.12 7.59
CA SER A 493 13.48 21.27 7.83
C SER A 493 14.28 20.26 7.03
N LEU A 494 15.58 20.53 6.92
CA LEU A 494 16.58 19.70 6.30
C LEU A 494 17.49 19.16 7.42
N LYS A 495 17.50 17.83 7.58
CA LYS A 495 18.41 17.13 8.47
C LYS A 495 19.53 16.50 7.63
N LEU A 496 20.77 16.81 7.98
CA LEU A 496 21.97 16.40 7.28
C LEU A 496 22.91 15.65 8.22
N LEU A 497 23.38 14.50 7.75
CA LEU A 497 24.50 13.75 8.31
C LEU A 497 25.62 13.76 7.26
N TYR A 498 26.78 14.32 7.63
CA TYR A 498 27.92 14.42 6.73
C TYR A 498 29.22 14.11 7.47
N GLN A 499 30.21 13.67 6.72
CA GLN A 499 31.57 13.46 7.16
C GLN A 499 32.46 14.56 6.60
N PHE A 500 33.30 15.17 7.44
CA PHE A 500 34.31 16.13 7.02
C PHE A 500 35.61 15.83 7.76
N ARG A 501 36.72 15.68 7.02
CA ARG A 501 38.03 15.30 7.60
C ARG A 501 37.98 14.06 8.49
N GLY A 502 37.17 13.07 8.11
CA GLY A 502 36.99 11.84 8.86
C GLY A 502 36.03 11.93 10.05
N VAL A 503 35.54 13.12 10.42
CA VAL A 503 34.64 13.33 11.55
C VAL A 503 33.19 13.42 11.09
N MET A 504 32.29 12.74 11.80
CA MET A 504 30.85 12.78 11.54
C MET A 504 30.22 14.02 12.17
N HIS A 505 29.35 14.68 11.42
CA HIS A 505 28.61 15.87 11.83
C HIS A 505 27.13 15.73 11.50
N GLN A 506 26.28 16.28 12.36
CA GLN A 506 24.85 16.37 12.15
C GLN A 506 24.41 17.83 12.19
N VAL A 507 23.60 18.26 11.23
CA VAL A 507 23.00 19.59 11.20
C VAL A 507 21.52 19.49 10.87
N LEU A 508 20.70 20.24 11.61
CA LEU A 508 19.30 20.50 11.29
C LEU A 508 19.20 21.96 10.85
N SER A 509 18.47 22.24 9.77
CA SER A 509 18.27 23.60 9.28
C SER A 509 16.86 23.79 8.73
N ALA A 510 16.21 24.91 9.07
CA ALA A 510 14.83 25.20 8.64
C ALA A 510 14.74 25.45 7.12
N ASP A 511 13.55 25.34 6.51
CA ASP A 511 13.38 25.42 5.04
C ASP A 511 14.02 26.65 4.38
N THR A 512 13.86 27.84 4.98
CA THR A 512 14.36 29.12 4.46
C THR A 512 15.70 29.55 5.04
N GLU A 513 16.25 28.80 6.00
CA GLU A 513 17.50 29.14 6.67
C GLU A 513 18.70 28.81 5.77
N ALA A 514 19.57 29.80 5.54
CA ALA A 514 20.84 29.58 4.85
C ALA A 514 21.70 28.56 5.59
N LEU A 515 22.27 27.61 4.83
CA LEU A 515 23.12 26.57 5.38
C LEU A 515 24.48 26.61 4.70
N ARG A 516 25.53 26.83 5.51
CA ARG A 516 26.92 26.70 5.08
C ARG A 516 27.58 25.60 5.90
N ILE A 517 28.02 24.55 5.24
CA ILE A 517 28.80 23.46 5.85
C ILE A 517 30.13 23.29 5.10
N PRO A 518 31.21 22.86 5.79
CA PRO A 518 31.26 22.36 7.17
C PRO A 518 31.06 23.46 8.23
N LYS A 519 30.19 23.20 9.22
CA LYS A 519 30.09 24.07 10.42
C LYS A 519 31.23 23.71 11.37
N GLN A 520 31.86 24.70 12.00
CA GLN A 520 32.78 24.43 13.11
C GLN A 520 31.95 23.96 14.31
N CYS A 521 31.81 22.64 14.51
CA CYS A 521 31.10 22.09 15.67
C CYS A 521 32.10 21.61 16.73
N LYS A 522 31.85 22.03 17.98
CA LYS A 522 32.43 21.46 19.20
C LYS A 522 32.04 19.98 19.30
N TYR A 523 33.00 19.14 19.68
CA TYR A 523 32.88 17.71 19.88
C TYR A 523 31.60 17.32 20.64
N THR A 524 30.76 16.47 20.05
CA THR A 524 29.86 15.57 20.79
C THR A 524 30.28 14.15 20.50
N THR A 525 31.25 13.68 21.27
CA THR A 525 31.57 12.25 21.37
C THR A 525 30.46 11.59 22.18
N THR A 526 29.47 10.98 21.52
CA THR A 526 28.50 10.13 22.23
C THR A 526 28.42 8.77 21.57
N THR A 527 29.40 7.91 21.89
CA THR A 527 29.16 6.47 22.01
C THR A 527 28.74 6.19 23.45
N GLN A 528 27.45 6.32 23.77
CA GLN A 528 26.79 5.63 24.89
C GLN A 528 25.26 5.92 24.87
N PRO A 529 24.41 4.95 25.25
CA PRO A 529 22.96 5.08 25.16
C PRO A 529 22.38 5.98 26.27
N LEU A 530 21.31 6.68 25.92
CA LEU A 530 20.60 7.67 26.72
C LEU A 530 20.04 7.10 28.04
N TYR A 531 20.48 7.66 29.16
CA TYR A 531 19.70 7.78 30.39
C TYR A 531 19.80 9.23 30.89
N ASN A 532 18.62 9.85 31.06
CA ASN A 532 18.26 11.07 31.81
C ASN A 532 19.33 12.13 32.12
N HIS A 533 19.03 13.39 31.77
CA HIS A 533 18.54 14.36 32.77
C HIS A 533 18.11 15.71 32.17
N ASN A 534 17.03 16.24 32.72
CA ASN A 534 16.60 17.64 32.66
C ASN A 534 17.74 18.60 33.01
N SER A 535 17.98 19.61 32.18
CA SER A 535 18.36 20.94 32.67
C SER A 535 18.07 22.01 31.61
N THR A 536 17.27 22.98 32.03
CA THR A 536 17.02 24.27 31.40
C THR A 536 18.32 25.07 31.31
N VAL A 537 18.70 25.52 30.11
CA VAL A 537 19.70 26.59 29.96
C VAL A 537 19.25 27.59 28.91
N THR A 538 19.07 28.81 29.39
CA THR A 538 18.77 30.07 28.71
C THR A 538 19.88 30.45 27.73
N THR A 539 19.54 30.74 26.48
CA THR A 539 20.48 31.25 25.47
C THR A 539 20.53 32.77 25.52
N THR A 540 21.67 33.34 25.91
CA THR A 540 22.03 34.73 25.61
C THR A 540 22.77 34.79 24.28
N ILE A 541 22.40 35.79 23.48
CA ILE A 541 22.91 36.09 22.15
C ILE A 541 24.25 36.83 22.25
N SER A 542 25.22 36.44 21.43
CA SER A 542 26.27 37.32 20.89
C SER A 542 26.71 36.80 19.53
#